data_AF-A0A945CJ65-F1
#
_entry.id   AF-A0A945CJ65-F1
#
_cell.length_a   1.000
_cell.length_b   1.000
_cell.length_c   1.000
_cell.angle_alpha   90.00
_cell.angle_beta   90.00
_cell.angle_gamma   90.00
#
_symmetry.space_group_name_H-M   'P 1'
#
loop_
_entity.id
_entity.type
_entity.pdbx_description
1 polymer ?
#
loop_
_entity_poly.entity_id
_entity_poly.type
_entity_poly.pdbx_seq_one_letter_code
_entity_poly.pdbx_strand_id
1 'polypeptide(L)'
;MDSRERVLTALRHEEADRVPFDLSSTPVTGIHRVAYRNLRQGLGLEVREVQTWHMMQQLAVMEEEVHEAMETDVRGLRPNAQSTWKLELREEGEYRHYTDEWGIERRTQ
;
A
#
# COMPACT_ATOMS: atom_id res chain seq x y z
N MET A 1 9.57 -19.52 -14.26
CA MET A 1 9.35 -19.77 -12.82
C MET A 1 8.05 -19.07 -12.45
N ASP A 2 7.30 -19.60 -11.48
CA ASP A 2 6.21 -18.82 -10.88
C ASP A 2 6.75 -17.75 -9.92
N SER A 3 5.89 -16.86 -9.41
CA SER A 3 6.31 -15.79 -8.50
C SER A 3 6.98 -16.30 -7.21
N ARG A 4 6.49 -17.42 -6.65
CA ARG A 4 7.05 -17.99 -5.43
C ARG A 4 8.42 -18.59 -5.68
N GLU A 5 8.55 -19.38 -6.75
CA GLU A 5 9.81 -19.95 -7.21
C GLU A 5 10.84 -18.84 -7.45
N ARG A 6 10.47 -17.79 -8.19
CA ARG A 6 11.34 -16.63 -8.48
C ARG A 6 11.90 -15.99 -7.21
N VAL A 7 11.04 -15.70 -6.23
CA VAL A 7 11.45 -15.12 -4.94
C VAL A 7 12.39 -16.07 -4.19
N LEU A 8 12.05 -17.36 -4.10
CA LEU A 8 12.86 -18.34 -3.37
C LEU A 8 14.23 -18.58 -4.02
N THR A 9 14.32 -18.59 -5.36
CA THR A 9 15.59 -18.69 -6.10
C THR A 9 16.47 -17.48 -5.79
N ALA A 10 15.93 -16.26 -5.88
CA ALA A 10 16.68 -15.05 -5.58
C ALA A 10 17.16 -15.00 -4.12
N LEU A 11 16.32 -15.42 -3.16
CA LEU A 11 16.70 -15.53 -1.74
C LEU A 11 17.80 -16.55 -1.47
N ARG A 12 18.00 -17.53 -2.36
CA ARG A 12 19.12 -18.48 -2.31
C ARG A 12 20.39 -17.95 -2.98
N HIS A 13 20.38 -16.70 -3.44
CA HIS A 13 21.46 -16.09 -4.22
C HIS A 13 21.74 -16.80 -5.55
N GLU A 14 20.70 -17.40 -6.14
CA GLU A 14 20.72 -18.00 -7.47
C GLU A 14 20.05 -17.06 -8.49
N GLU A 15 20.42 -17.17 -9.77
CA GLU A 15 19.83 -16.36 -10.84
C GLU A 15 18.41 -16.85 -11.17
N ALA A 16 17.41 -16.00 -10.93
CA ALA A 16 16.01 -16.26 -11.27
C ALA A 16 15.69 -15.84 -12.71
N ASP A 17 14.51 -16.20 -13.21
CA ASP A 17 14.05 -15.85 -14.57
C ASP A 17 13.87 -14.34 -14.79
N ARG A 18 13.68 -13.55 -13.72
CA ARG A 18 13.83 -12.10 -13.67
C ARG A 18 14.00 -11.64 -12.21
N VAL A 19 14.31 -10.35 -12.02
CA VAL A 19 14.36 -9.73 -10.68
C VAL A 19 12.97 -9.83 -10.01
N PRO A 20 12.85 -10.39 -8.79
CA PRO A 20 11.58 -10.40 -8.06
C PRO A 20 11.06 -8.99 -7.80
N PHE A 21 9.76 -8.78 -7.99
CA PHE A 21 9.12 -7.47 -7.86
C PHE A 21 8.17 -7.41 -6.67
N ASP A 22 8.55 -6.65 -5.65
CA ASP A 22 7.72 -6.29 -4.51
C ASP A 22 7.13 -4.88 -4.63
N LEU A 23 5.82 -4.78 -4.44
CA LEU A 23 5.12 -3.53 -4.18
C LEU A 23 3.96 -3.81 -3.21
N SER A 24 3.85 -3.02 -2.14
CA SER A 24 2.79 -3.13 -1.13
C SER A 24 2.75 -4.46 -0.33
N SER A 25 3.87 -5.18 -0.18
CA SER A 25 3.97 -6.36 0.70
C SER A 25 3.98 -6.04 2.20
N THR A 26 4.35 -4.83 2.59
CA THR A 26 4.42 -4.39 4.00
C THR A 26 3.59 -3.13 4.21
N PRO A 27 3.30 -2.73 5.46
CA PRO A 27 2.57 -1.50 5.75
C PRO A 27 3.24 -0.21 5.24
N VAL A 28 4.52 -0.26 4.86
CA VAL A 28 5.33 0.90 4.48
C VAL A 28 5.95 0.80 3.08
N THR A 29 5.84 -0.34 2.40
CA THR A 29 6.36 -0.54 1.03
C THR A 29 5.29 -0.28 -0.04
N GLY A 30 4.27 0.50 0.31
CA GLY A 30 3.19 0.87 -0.61
C GLY A 30 3.58 1.98 -1.58
N ILE A 31 2.59 2.44 -2.34
CA ILE A 31 2.71 3.53 -3.31
C ILE A 31 1.84 4.71 -2.87
N HIS A 32 2.35 5.94 -2.99
CA HIS A 32 1.62 7.14 -2.63
C HIS A 32 0.32 7.26 -3.45
N ARG A 33 -0.80 7.68 -2.84
CA ARG A 33 -2.15 7.71 -3.45
C ARG A 33 -2.22 8.41 -4.81
N VAL A 34 -1.47 9.50 -4.98
CA VAL A 34 -1.42 10.26 -6.24
C VAL A 34 -0.70 9.46 -7.33
N ALA A 35 0.43 8.84 -6.99
CA ALA A 35 1.18 7.99 -7.92
C ALA A 35 0.37 6.74 -8.29
N TYR A 36 -0.35 6.17 -7.33
CA TYR A 36 -1.24 5.04 -7.56
C TYR A 36 -2.35 5.35 -8.57
N ARG A 37 -3.01 6.50 -8.42
CA ARG A 37 -4.02 6.98 -9.37
C ARG A 37 -3.47 7.10 -10.78
N ASN A 38 -2.27 7.68 -10.92
CA ASN A 38 -1.60 7.84 -12.21
C ASN A 38 -1.15 6.48 -12.77
N LEU A 39 -0.73 5.55 -11.93
CA LEU A 39 -0.38 4.18 -12.32
C LEU A 39 -1.59 3.48 -12.91
N ARG A 40 -2.76 3.54 -12.26
CA ARG A 40 -4.00 2.95 -12.79
C ARG A 40 -4.34 3.50 -14.17
N GLN A 41 -4.25 4.82 -14.34
CA GLN A 41 -4.44 5.45 -15.65
C GLN A 41 -3.44 4.93 -16.70
N GLY A 42 -2.16 4.80 -16.34
CA GLY A 42 -1.11 4.26 -17.21
C GLY A 42 -1.30 2.79 -17.59
N LEU A 43 -1.93 2.00 -16.73
CA LEU A 43 -2.26 0.59 -16.96
C LEU A 43 -3.60 0.41 -17.71
N GLY A 44 -4.33 1.48 -18.02
CA GLY A 44 -5.65 1.41 -18.64
C GLY A 44 -6.74 0.86 -17.73
N LEU A 45 -6.52 0.86 -16.42
CA LEU A 45 -7.49 0.41 -15.41
C LEU A 45 -8.43 1.57 -15.04
N GLU A 46 -9.63 1.22 -14.56
CA GLU A 46 -10.60 2.22 -14.10
C GLU A 46 -10.00 3.07 -12.97
N VAL A 47 -10.06 4.40 -13.10
CA VAL A 47 -9.57 5.32 -12.07
C VAL A 47 -10.69 5.56 -11.06
N ARG A 48 -10.64 4.81 -9.95
CA ARG A 48 -11.58 4.91 -8.83
C ARG A 48 -11.03 5.80 -7.72
N GLU A 49 -11.86 6.07 -6.71
CA GLU A 49 -11.40 6.71 -5.49
C GLU A 49 -10.32 5.84 -4.80
N VAL A 50 -9.16 6.43 -4.51
CA VAL A 50 -8.02 5.70 -3.94
C VAL A 50 -8.17 5.65 -2.41
N GLN A 51 -8.42 4.46 -1.88
CA GLN A 51 -8.40 4.24 -0.44
C GLN A 51 -6.98 4.40 0.10
N THR A 52 -6.82 5.24 1.13
CA THR A 52 -5.53 5.43 1.81
C THR A 52 -5.40 4.45 2.97
N TRP A 53 -4.37 3.59 2.94
CA TRP A 53 -4.03 2.65 4.01
C TRP A 53 -3.29 3.34 5.16
N HIS A 54 -2.22 4.07 4.82
CA HIS A 54 -1.34 4.67 5.82
C HIS A 54 -1.42 6.19 5.70
N MET A 55 -2.20 6.85 6.56
CA MET A 55 -2.49 8.28 6.43
C MET A 55 -1.23 9.15 6.43
N MET A 56 -0.29 8.92 7.36
CA MET A 56 0.93 9.74 7.42
C MET A 56 1.79 9.69 6.14
N GLN A 57 1.89 8.51 5.53
CA GLN A 57 2.66 8.30 4.30
C GLN A 57 1.80 8.46 3.03
N GLN A 58 0.48 8.64 3.21
CA GLN A 58 -0.54 8.66 2.17
C GLN A 58 -0.45 7.47 1.20
N LEU A 59 -0.14 6.27 1.72
CA LEU A 59 -0.01 5.07 0.90
C LEU A 59 -1.39 4.54 0.52
N ALA A 60 -1.56 4.20 -0.76
CA ALA A 60 -2.77 3.58 -1.29
C ALA A 60 -2.92 2.13 -0.83
N VAL A 61 -4.17 1.70 -0.71
CA VAL A 61 -4.50 0.27 -0.78
C VAL A 61 -4.34 -0.16 -2.24
N MET A 62 -3.41 -1.07 -2.49
CA MET A 62 -3.24 -1.67 -3.80
C MET A 62 -4.27 -2.79 -4.00
N GLU A 63 -5.01 -2.74 -5.11
CA GLU A 63 -6.00 -3.75 -5.48
C GLU A 63 -5.38 -4.86 -6.35
N GLU A 64 -6.00 -6.05 -6.34
CA GLU A 64 -5.46 -7.24 -7.01
C GLU A 64 -5.27 -7.03 -8.52
N GLU A 65 -6.18 -6.32 -9.19
CA GLU A 65 -6.06 -5.98 -10.61
C GLU A 65 -4.78 -5.19 -10.94
N VAL A 66 -4.29 -4.35 -10.01
CA VAL A 66 -3.03 -3.63 -10.19
C VAL A 66 -1.85 -4.58 -9.93
N HIS A 67 -1.96 -5.46 -8.93
CA HIS A 67 -0.94 -6.47 -8.68
C HIS A 67 -0.76 -7.44 -9.87
N GLU A 68 -1.86 -7.83 -10.50
CA GLU A 68 -1.90 -8.66 -11.71
C GLU A 68 -1.30 -7.90 -12.90
N ALA A 69 -1.75 -6.67 -13.17
CA ALA A 69 -1.25 -5.86 -14.27
C ALA A 69 0.25 -5.51 -14.14
N MET A 70 0.75 -5.39 -12.92
CA MET A 70 2.16 -5.13 -12.61
C MET A 70 2.99 -6.41 -12.43
N GLU A 71 2.36 -7.59 -12.45
CA GLU A 71 2.98 -8.89 -12.23
C GLU A 71 3.84 -8.95 -10.95
N THR A 72 3.34 -8.36 -9.87
CA THR A 72 4.06 -8.35 -8.57
C THR A 72 4.10 -9.74 -7.94
N ASP A 73 5.24 -10.08 -7.34
CA ASP A 73 5.54 -11.45 -6.91
C ASP A 73 5.10 -11.78 -5.48
N VAL A 74 4.66 -10.78 -4.72
CA VAL A 74 4.32 -10.90 -3.31
C VAL A 74 3.00 -10.19 -2.99
N ARG A 75 2.36 -10.63 -1.90
CA ARG A 75 1.17 -9.99 -1.33
C ARG A 75 1.41 -9.72 0.15
N GLY A 76 1.00 -8.54 0.61
CA GLY A 76 1.12 -8.18 2.01
C GLY A 76 0.02 -8.83 2.84
N LEU A 77 0.41 -9.56 3.88
CA LEU A 77 -0.52 -10.03 4.90
C LEU A 77 -0.81 -8.88 5.87
N ARG A 78 -2.07 -8.48 5.95
CA ARG A 78 -2.52 -7.40 6.82
C ARG A 78 -3.32 -7.98 7.99
N PRO A 79 -2.73 -8.12 9.18
CA PRO A 79 -3.52 -8.45 10.36
C PRO A 79 -4.47 -7.30 10.67
N ASN A 80 -5.64 -7.63 11.22
CA ASN A 80 -6.55 -6.62 11.75
C ASN A 80 -5.87 -5.82 12.87
N ALA A 81 -6.27 -4.55 13.03
CA ALA A 81 -5.77 -3.71 14.11
C ALA A 81 -6.00 -4.39 15.47
N GLN A 82 -4.95 -4.46 16.29
CA GLN A 82 -4.98 -5.16 17.58
C GLN A 82 -5.62 -4.33 18.71
N SER A 83 -6.14 -3.14 18.42
CA SER A 83 -6.41 -2.13 19.45
C SER A 83 -7.88 -1.74 19.58
N THR A 84 -8.25 -1.40 20.82
CA THR A 84 -9.48 -0.67 21.19
C THR A 84 -9.47 0.77 20.66
N TRP A 85 -8.33 1.22 20.13
CA TRP A 85 -8.16 2.56 19.57
C TRP A 85 -8.92 2.65 18.25
N LYS A 86 -9.74 3.69 18.14
CA LYS A 86 -10.50 4.01 16.95
C LYS A 86 -9.99 5.33 16.40
N LEU A 87 -9.72 5.36 15.10
CA LEU A 87 -9.44 6.60 14.42
C LEU A 87 -10.66 7.51 14.51
N GLU A 88 -10.55 8.58 15.27
CA GLU A 88 -11.53 9.67 15.30
C GLU A 88 -11.00 10.84 14.48
N LEU A 89 -11.64 11.08 13.34
CA LEU A 89 -11.38 12.26 12.52
C LEU A 89 -12.28 13.41 13.00
N ARG A 90 -11.67 14.53 13.38
CA ARG A 90 -12.36 15.78 13.71
C ARG A 90 -12.14 16.76 12.57
N GLU A 91 -13.22 17.34 12.04
CA GLU A 91 -13.12 18.36 10.99
C GLU A 91 -13.14 19.75 11.65
N GLU A 92 -12.11 20.56 11.38
CA GLU A 92 -11.98 21.93 11.88
C GLU A 92 -11.58 22.85 10.72
N GLY A 93 -12.58 23.50 10.11
CA GLY A 93 -12.39 24.37 8.95
C GLY A 93 -11.90 23.59 7.72
N GLU A 94 -10.76 23.99 7.16
CA GLU A 94 -10.13 23.33 6.00
C GLU A 94 -9.28 22.10 6.37
N TYR A 95 -9.15 21.78 7.66
CA TYR A 95 -8.26 20.73 8.13
C TYR A 95 -9.01 19.62 8.87
N ARG A 96 -8.46 18.41 8.76
CA ARG A 96 -8.86 17.26 9.56
C ARG A 96 -7.81 16.97 10.62
N HIS A 97 -8.26 16.75 11.84
CA HIS A 97 -7.43 16.42 12.98
C HIS A 97 -7.69 14.97 13.38
N TYR A 98 -6.64 14.23 13.73
CA TYR A 98 -6.78 12.94 14.41
C TYR A 98 -5.68 12.78 15.46
N THR A 99 -5.98 12.07 16.55
CA THR A 99 -5.00 11.67 17.55
C THR A 99 -4.56 10.26 17.24
N ASP A 100 -3.28 10.03 16.95
CA ASP A 100 -2.75 8.69 16.67
C ASP A 100 -2.76 7.77 17.92
N GLU A 101 -2.39 6.51 17.74
CA GLU A 101 -2.39 5.51 18.81
C GLU A 101 -1.42 5.82 19.97
N TRP A 102 -0.53 6.81 19.79
CA TRP A 102 0.43 7.27 20.77
C TRP A 102 0.00 8.56 21.48
N GLY A 103 -1.20 9.07 21.18
CA GLY A 103 -1.71 10.30 21.76
C GLY A 103 -1.20 11.57 21.08
N ILE A 104 -0.58 11.47 19.90
CA ILE A 104 -0.06 12.64 19.17
C ILE A 104 -1.17 13.18 18.27
N GLU A 105 -1.46 14.47 18.40
CA GLU A 105 -2.38 15.16 17.50
C GLU A 105 -1.73 15.44 16.16
N ARG A 106 -2.40 15.02 15.08
CA ARG A 106 -1.97 15.15 13.70
C ARG A 106 -3.01 15.97 12.94
N ARG A 107 -2.53 16.89 12.10
CA ARG A 107 -3.34 17.67 11.18
C ARG A 107 -3.09 17.20 9.74
N THR A 108 -4.16 16.84 9.03
CA THR A 108 -4.15 16.50 7.61
C THR A 108 -5.07 17.44 6.83
N GLN A 109 -4.67 17.81 5.62
CA GLN A 109 -5.55 18.43 4.62
C GLN A 109 -6.37 17.36 3.92
#